data_AF-A0A6B8RW77-F1
#
_entry.id   AF-A0A6B8RW77-F1
#
_cell.length_a   1.000
_cell.length_b   1.000
_cell.length_c   1.000
_cell.angle_alpha   90.00
_cell.angle_beta   90.00
_cell.angle_gamma   90.00
#
_symmetry.space_group_name_H-M   'P 1'
#
loop_
_entity.id
_entity.type
_entity.pdbx_description
1 polymer ?
#
loop_
_entity_poly.entity_id
_entity_poly.type
_entity_poly.pdbx_seq_one_letter_code
_entity_poly.pdbx_strand_id
1 'polypeptide(L)'
;MRALRIVSLLSVVLFLAGCTQDVTVQEGKQVQEPTEQITQINEESLKLSEQINHLKEEKLAFLAADQFGREFYQAMVHGDVEKLKQVTDSNLEIFKDHIEMKVSEELVVIPFKAFQTAAHLSNNVIVKTNGYEFDPIKQVMGIYYMIIETQNSSAYFLNVELVKTNTLKWTVSNVELDV
;
A
#
# COMPACT_ATOMS: atom_id res chain seq x y z
N MET A 1 -20.89 -37.46 -14.89
CA MET A 1 -20.50 -36.46 -15.91
C MET A 1 -19.30 -35.70 -15.39
N ARG A 2 -18.22 -35.69 -16.18
CA ARG A 2 -17.03 -34.81 -16.13
C ARG A 2 -16.26 -34.71 -14.80
N ALA A 3 -15.21 -35.52 -14.73
CA ALA A 3 -13.99 -35.19 -14.02
C ALA A 3 -13.35 -33.93 -14.63
N LEU A 4 -12.77 -33.05 -13.82
CA LEU A 4 -11.68 -32.20 -14.28
C LEU A 4 -10.52 -32.27 -13.30
N ARG A 5 -9.40 -32.72 -13.87
CA ARG A 5 -8.19 -33.20 -13.22
C ARG A 5 -7.32 -32.03 -12.79
N ILE A 6 -6.75 -32.17 -11.60
CA ILE A 6 -5.50 -31.55 -11.17
C ILE A 6 -4.42 -31.95 -12.18
N VAL A 7 -3.73 -30.99 -12.77
CA VAL A 7 -2.48 -31.24 -13.50
C VAL A 7 -1.40 -30.38 -12.87
N SER A 8 -0.80 -30.94 -11.83
CA SER A 8 0.59 -30.69 -11.46
C SER A 8 1.45 -31.65 -12.28
N LEU A 9 2.40 -31.15 -13.07
CA LEU A 9 3.53 -31.96 -13.52
C LEU A 9 4.75 -31.08 -13.80
N LEU A 10 5.56 -31.02 -12.76
CA LEU A 10 6.99 -30.77 -12.79
C LEU A 10 7.63 -31.90 -13.61
N SER A 11 8.38 -31.58 -14.66
CA SER A 11 9.16 -32.56 -15.42
C SER A 11 10.58 -32.03 -15.62
N VAL A 12 11.43 -32.28 -14.63
CA VAL A 12 12.88 -32.30 -14.77
C VAL A 12 13.23 -33.57 -15.54
N VAL A 13 13.90 -33.44 -16.68
CA VAL A 13 14.57 -34.58 -17.34
C VAL A 13 16.03 -34.19 -17.57
N LEU A 14 16.87 -34.65 -16.66
CA LEU A 14 18.29 -34.89 -16.88
C LEU A 14 18.41 -36.27 -17.54
N PHE A 15 19.04 -36.34 -18.72
CA PHE A 15 19.56 -37.59 -19.26
C PHE A 15 20.97 -37.37 -19.80
N LEU A 16 21.94 -37.97 -19.11
CA LEU A 16 23.29 -38.25 -19.58
C LEU A 16 23.34 -39.74 -19.94
N ALA A 17 23.65 -40.07 -21.21
CA ALA A 17 24.45 -41.24 -21.60
C ALA A 17 24.69 -41.18 -23.12
N GLY A 18 25.96 -41.23 -23.52
CA GLY A 18 26.40 -41.01 -24.89
C GLY A 18 26.35 -42.23 -25.81
N CYS A 19 26.51 -41.95 -27.11
CA CYS A 19 27.15 -42.80 -28.11
C CYS A 19 27.77 -41.88 -29.17
N THR A 20 29.08 -42.04 -29.37
CA THR A 20 29.98 -41.33 -30.28
C THR A 20 29.69 -41.58 -31.76
N GLN A 21 29.74 -40.52 -32.58
CA GLN A 21 30.20 -40.57 -33.97
C GLN A 21 31.03 -39.32 -34.28
N ASP A 22 32.19 -39.55 -34.89
CA ASP A 22 33.20 -38.56 -35.27
C ASP A 22 32.60 -37.33 -35.95
N VAL A 23 32.81 -36.17 -35.32
CA VAL A 23 32.73 -34.87 -36.00
C VAL A 23 34.04 -34.16 -35.73
N THR A 24 34.75 -33.91 -36.83
CA THR A 24 35.92 -33.05 -36.95
C THR A 24 35.85 -31.83 -36.04
N VAL A 25 36.85 -31.74 -35.16
CA VAL A 25 37.11 -30.58 -34.31
C VAL A 25 37.59 -29.44 -35.20
N GLN A 26 36.68 -28.51 -35.55
CA GLN A 26 37.06 -27.11 -35.72
C GLN A 26 36.96 -26.46 -34.34
N GLU A 27 38.10 -26.29 -33.69
CA GLU A 27 38.24 -25.46 -32.49
C GLU A 27 37.91 -24.00 -32.83
N GLY A 28 37.08 -23.38 -31.99
CA GLY A 28 37.17 -21.94 -31.73
C GLY A 28 36.07 -21.06 -32.33
N LYS A 29 34.84 -21.20 -31.83
CA LYS A 29 33.86 -20.14 -31.48
C LYS A 29 32.45 -20.78 -31.42
N GLN A 30 31.60 -20.29 -30.52
CA GLN A 30 30.17 -20.63 -30.36
C GLN A 30 29.79 -21.73 -29.34
N VAL A 31 30.15 -21.59 -28.06
CA VAL A 31 29.27 -22.05 -26.95
C VAL A 31 29.49 -21.19 -25.68
N GLN A 32 29.51 -19.86 -25.80
CA GLN A 32 29.54 -18.96 -24.62
C GLN A 32 28.38 -17.96 -24.61
N GLU A 33 27.84 -17.58 -25.77
CA GLU A 33 26.70 -16.64 -25.87
C GLU A 33 25.35 -17.14 -25.31
N PRO A 34 24.97 -18.44 -25.37
CA PRO A 34 23.65 -18.87 -24.87
C PRO A 34 23.53 -18.81 -23.34
N THR A 35 24.64 -18.99 -22.61
CA THR A 35 24.65 -19.07 -21.15
C THR A 35 24.52 -17.69 -20.51
N GLU A 36 25.15 -16.68 -21.10
CA GLU A 36 25.03 -15.28 -20.66
C GLU A 36 23.61 -14.75 -20.90
N GLN A 37 23.00 -15.06 -22.05
CA GLN A 37 21.61 -14.67 -22.34
C GLN A 37 20.61 -15.34 -21.40
N ILE A 38 20.77 -16.64 -21.11
CA ILE A 38 19.91 -17.34 -20.14
C ILE A 38 20.08 -16.74 -18.73
N THR A 39 21.29 -16.39 -18.34
CA THR A 39 21.56 -15.76 -17.03
C THR A 39 20.90 -14.39 -16.92
N GLN A 40 21.03 -13.55 -17.95
CA GLN A 40 20.39 -12.23 -18.02
C GLN A 40 18.86 -12.34 -17.95
N ILE A 41 18.26 -13.26 -18.71
CA ILE A 41 16.80 -13.50 -18.68
C ILE A 41 16.33 -13.96 -17.29
N ASN A 42 17.10 -14.81 -16.62
CA ASN A 42 16.76 -15.27 -15.27
C ASN A 42 16.84 -14.13 -14.24
N GLU A 43 17.85 -13.26 -14.33
CA GLU A 43 17.96 -12.08 -13.47
C GLU A 43 16.84 -11.08 -13.69
N GLU A 44 16.48 -10.81 -14.95
CA GLU A 44 15.34 -9.97 -15.30
C GLU A 44 14.02 -10.56 -14.80
N SER A 45 13.83 -11.87 -14.97
CA SER A 45 12.65 -12.58 -14.46
C SER A 45 12.53 -12.49 -12.94
N LEU A 46 13.64 -12.62 -12.22
CA LEU A 46 13.67 -12.47 -10.76
C LEU A 46 13.29 -11.05 -10.34
N LYS A 47 13.91 -10.03 -10.96
CA LYS A 47 13.59 -8.61 -10.70
C LYS A 47 12.13 -8.29 -10.96
N LEU A 48 11.56 -8.80 -12.04
CA LEU A 48 10.14 -8.63 -12.36
C LEU A 48 9.25 -9.32 -11.33
N SER A 49 9.60 -10.52 -10.88
CA SER A 49 8.87 -11.23 -9.82
C SER A 49 8.87 -10.44 -8.51
N GLU A 50 10.02 -9.90 -8.11
CA GLU A 50 10.16 -9.04 -6.94
C GLU A 50 9.31 -7.77 -7.05
N GLN A 51 9.35 -7.08 -8.21
CA GLN A 51 8.50 -5.92 -8.48
C GLN A 51 7.01 -6.25 -8.41
N ILE A 52 6.59 -7.37 -8.98
CA ILE A 52 5.20 -7.82 -8.94
C ILE A 52 4.76 -8.08 -7.50
N ASN A 53 5.61 -8.72 -6.68
CA ASN A 53 5.29 -8.98 -5.29
C ASN A 53 5.20 -7.67 -4.49
N HIS A 54 6.14 -6.75 -4.70
CA HIS A 54 6.12 -5.43 -4.08
C HIS A 54 4.82 -4.66 -4.41
N LEU A 55 4.45 -4.57 -5.69
CA LEU A 55 3.21 -3.90 -6.12
C LEU A 55 1.95 -4.56 -5.56
N LYS A 56 1.94 -5.90 -5.40
CA LYS A 56 0.83 -6.61 -4.77
C LYS A 56 0.70 -6.26 -3.30
N GLU A 57 1.81 -6.23 -2.57
CA GLU A 57 1.84 -5.86 -1.16
C GLU A 57 1.39 -4.42 -0.95
N GLU A 58 1.93 -3.49 -1.75
CA GLU A 58 1.53 -2.08 -1.74
C GLU A 58 0.04 -1.91 -2.01
N LYS A 59 -0.50 -2.56 -3.04
CA LYS A 59 -1.93 -2.51 -3.34
C LYS A 59 -2.79 -3.02 -2.18
N LEU A 60 -2.40 -4.14 -1.56
CA LEU A 60 -3.14 -4.70 -0.43
C LEU A 60 -3.05 -3.80 0.81
N ALA A 61 -1.88 -3.21 1.06
CA ALA A 61 -1.69 -2.24 2.13
C ALA A 61 -2.57 -1.01 1.90
N PHE A 62 -2.59 -0.47 0.67
CA PHE A 62 -3.40 0.68 0.30
C PHE A 62 -4.89 0.42 0.50
N LEU A 63 -5.41 -0.69 -0.01
CA LEU A 63 -6.83 -1.03 0.13
C LEU A 63 -7.26 -1.16 1.60
N ALA A 64 -6.41 -1.77 2.42
CA ALA A 64 -6.69 -1.89 3.85
C ALA A 64 -6.62 -0.52 4.54
N ALA A 65 -5.52 0.21 4.37
CA ALA A 65 -5.28 1.49 5.00
C ALA A 65 -6.29 2.56 4.58
N ASP A 66 -6.73 2.60 3.32
CA ASP A 66 -7.75 3.55 2.82
C ASP A 66 -9.09 3.36 3.52
N GLN A 67 -9.47 2.11 3.82
CA GLN A 67 -10.67 1.84 4.59
C GLN A 67 -10.55 2.46 6.00
N PHE A 68 -9.42 2.23 6.70
CA PHE A 68 -9.20 2.79 8.03
C PHE A 68 -9.09 4.33 8.02
N GLY A 69 -8.43 4.91 7.02
CA GLY A 69 -8.32 6.37 6.85
C GLY A 69 -9.68 7.03 6.65
N ARG A 70 -10.59 6.40 5.88
CA ARG A 70 -11.97 6.89 5.72
C ARG A 70 -12.80 6.74 6.99
N GLU A 71 -12.65 5.65 7.74
CA GLU A 71 -13.30 5.49 9.05
C GLU A 71 -12.84 6.56 10.05
N PHE A 72 -11.53 6.85 10.06
CA PHE A 72 -10.94 7.91 10.88
C PHE A 72 -11.51 9.28 10.50
N TYR A 73 -11.51 9.64 9.21
CA TYR A 73 -12.11 10.88 8.72
C TYR A 73 -13.58 11.02 9.12
N GLN A 74 -14.38 9.97 8.97
CA GLN A 74 -15.78 9.99 9.38
C GLN A 74 -15.95 10.21 10.89
N ALA A 75 -15.06 9.62 11.71
CA ALA A 75 -15.08 9.84 13.15
C ALA A 75 -14.72 11.29 13.51
N MET A 76 -13.80 11.94 12.78
CA MET A 76 -13.51 13.38 12.95
C MET A 76 -14.74 14.25 12.62
N VAL A 77 -15.43 13.97 11.51
CA VAL A 77 -16.66 14.66 11.07
C VAL A 77 -17.74 14.60 12.15
N HIS A 78 -17.86 13.48 12.87
CA HIS A 78 -18.89 13.30 13.90
C HIS A 78 -18.41 13.65 15.32
N GLY A 79 -17.12 13.95 15.52
CA GLY A 79 -16.53 14.12 16.85
C GLY A 79 -16.64 12.85 17.71
N ASP A 80 -16.60 11.67 17.08
CA ASP A 80 -16.70 10.37 17.76
C ASP A 80 -15.36 10.02 18.42
N VAL A 81 -15.16 10.55 19.62
CA VAL A 81 -13.94 10.39 20.42
C VAL A 81 -13.60 8.92 20.65
N GLU A 82 -14.61 8.06 20.90
CA GLU A 82 -14.37 6.66 21.21
C GLU A 82 -13.92 5.89 19.97
N LYS A 83 -14.53 6.16 18.80
CA LYS A 83 -14.06 5.59 17.54
C LYS A 83 -12.67 6.10 17.19
N LEU A 84 -12.39 7.39 17.35
CA LEU A 84 -11.08 7.99 17.10
C LEU A 84 -9.99 7.30 17.94
N LYS A 85 -10.18 7.16 19.26
CA LYS A 85 -9.24 6.45 20.16
C LYS A 85 -9.00 4.99 19.77
N GLN A 86 -9.96 4.32 19.13
CA GLN A 86 -9.79 2.93 18.69
C GLN A 86 -8.91 2.80 17.43
N VAL A 87 -8.93 3.83 16.58
CA VAL A 87 -8.26 3.83 15.28
C VAL A 87 -6.99 4.68 15.26
N THR A 88 -6.71 5.47 16.29
CA THR A 88 -5.45 6.21 16.44
C THR A 88 -4.44 5.47 17.33
N ASP A 89 -3.16 5.78 17.15
CA ASP A 89 -2.12 5.41 18.09
C ASP A 89 -2.16 6.32 19.34
N SER A 90 -1.60 5.82 20.43
CA SER A 90 -1.46 6.45 21.75
C SER A 90 -0.64 7.75 21.76
N ASN A 91 0.10 8.04 20.69
CA ASN A 91 0.82 9.32 20.53
C ASN A 91 -0.11 10.49 20.14
N LEU A 92 -1.37 10.21 19.78
CA LEU A 92 -2.39 11.22 19.47
C LEU A 92 -3.37 11.35 20.64
N GLU A 93 -3.49 12.55 21.19
CA GLU A 93 -4.49 12.87 22.20
C GLU A 93 -5.78 13.33 21.53
N ILE A 94 -6.88 12.66 21.86
CA ILE A 94 -8.16 12.82 21.15
C ILE A 94 -9.16 13.59 22.00
N PHE A 95 -9.66 14.69 21.45
CA PHE A 95 -10.72 15.50 22.03
C PHE A 95 -11.95 15.51 21.10
N LYS A 96 -13.05 16.09 21.57
CA LYS A 96 -14.32 16.09 20.84
C LYS A 96 -14.27 16.91 19.55
N ASP A 97 -13.44 17.95 19.53
CA ASP A 97 -13.38 18.97 18.49
C ASP A 97 -11.99 19.12 17.86
N HIS A 98 -10.98 18.39 18.34
CA HIS A 98 -9.62 18.42 17.80
C HIS A 98 -8.82 17.16 18.19
N ILE A 99 -7.67 17.00 17.52
CA ILE A 99 -6.58 16.09 17.92
C ILE A 99 -5.38 16.92 18.31
N GLU A 100 -4.71 16.53 19.38
CA GLU A 100 -3.40 17.05 19.73
C GLU A 100 -2.32 16.02 19.44
N MET A 101 -1.24 16.46 18.81
CA MET A 101 -0.08 15.64 18.48
C MET A 101 1.17 16.36 18.95
N LYS A 102 2.03 15.64 19.68
CA LYS A 102 3.33 16.17 20.08
C LYS A 102 4.37 15.85 19.00
N VAL A 103 4.88 16.90 18.34
CA VAL A 103 5.95 16.79 17.35
C VAL A 103 7.20 17.42 17.96
N SER A 104 8.15 16.59 18.38
CA SER A 104 9.31 17.03 19.16
C SER A 104 8.91 17.74 20.47
N GLU A 105 9.19 19.04 20.59
CA GLU A 105 8.84 19.86 21.76
C GLU A 105 7.57 20.71 21.53
N GLU A 106 6.98 20.65 20.33
CA GLU A 106 5.82 21.46 19.96
C GLU A 106 4.52 20.65 19.99
N LEU A 107 3.43 21.33 20.33
CA LEU A 107 2.08 20.79 20.30
C LEU A 107 1.40 21.26 19.01
N VAL A 108 1.05 20.30 18.16
CA VAL A 108 0.26 20.53 16.95
C VAL A 108 -1.20 20.21 17.26
N VAL A 109 -2.09 21.16 16.99
CA VAL A 109 -3.53 21.01 17.20
C VAL A 109 -4.22 20.94 15.84
N ILE A 110 -4.98 19.87 15.62
CA ILE A 110 -5.70 19.60 14.38
C ILE A 110 -7.20 19.74 14.65
N PRO A 111 -7.81 20.90 14.34
CA PRO A 111 -9.21 21.15 14.62
C PRO A 111 -10.12 20.40 13.66
N PHE A 112 -11.22 19.82 14.16
CA PHE A 112 -12.24 19.17 13.33
C PHE A 112 -13.20 20.15 12.66
N LYS A 113 -13.22 21.41 13.11
CA LYS A 113 -14.22 22.41 12.73
C LYS A 113 -14.39 22.56 11.20
N ALA A 114 -13.31 22.43 10.44
CA ALA A 114 -13.33 22.45 8.97
C ALA A 114 -14.19 21.32 8.36
N PHE A 115 -14.31 20.19 9.06
CA PHE A 115 -15.03 19.00 8.62
C PHE A 115 -16.36 18.78 9.35
N GLN A 116 -16.70 19.59 10.35
CA GLN A 116 -17.97 19.49 11.09
C GLN A 116 -19.06 20.41 10.51
N THR A 117 -19.04 20.62 9.19
CA THR A 117 -20.04 21.43 8.49
C THR A 117 -21.28 20.59 8.17
N ALA A 118 -22.40 21.26 7.87
CA ALA A 118 -23.61 20.58 7.42
C ALA A 118 -23.38 19.72 6.17
N ALA A 119 -22.47 20.12 5.28
CA ALA A 119 -22.15 19.37 4.06
C ALA A 119 -21.48 18.04 4.40
N HIS A 120 -20.51 18.04 5.30
CA HIS A 120 -19.82 16.83 5.74
C HIS A 120 -20.75 15.89 6.54
N LEU A 121 -21.52 16.42 7.49
CA LEU A 121 -22.47 15.65 8.30
C LEU A 121 -23.61 15.01 7.48
N SER A 122 -23.99 15.62 6.35
CA SER A 122 -25.02 15.10 5.44
C SER A 122 -24.46 14.23 4.31
N ASN A 123 -23.17 13.89 4.34
CA ASN A 123 -22.46 13.16 3.29
C ASN A 123 -22.56 13.83 1.89
N ASN A 124 -22.72 15.16 1.86
CA ASN A 124 -22.73 15.96 0.63
C ASN A 124 -21.30 16.41 0.21
N VAL A 125 -20.33 15.53 0.46
CA VAL A 125 -18.92 15.72 0.15
C VAL A 125 -18.40 14.54 -0.67
N ILE A 126 -17.42 14.81 -1.53
CA ILE A 126 -16.72 13.77 -2.28
C ILE A 126 -15.33 13.60 -1.67
N VAL A 127 -15.04 12.42 -1.11
CA VAL A 127 -13.73 12.08 -0.54
C VAL A 127 -12.93 11.26 -1.56
N LYS A 128 -11.92 11.87 -2.17
CA LYS A 128 -11.04 11.23 -3.17
C LYS A 128 -9.64 11.04 -2.59
N THR A 129 -8.98 9.97 -2.98
CA THR A 129 -7.54 9.83 -2.78
C THR A 129 -6.81 10.67 -3.84
N ASN A 130 -5.92 11.55 -3.39
CA ASN A 130 -5.09 12.47 -4.17
C ASN A 130 -3.59 12.12 -4.08
N GLY A 131 -3.29 10.86 -3.77
CA GLY A 131 -1.93 10.34 -3.60
C GLY A 131 -1.86 9.37 -2.45
N TYR A 132 -0.85 8.50 -2.48
CA TYR A 132 -0.48 7.66 -1.34
C TYR A 132 1.00 7.28 -1.46
N GLU A 133 1.60 6.93 -0.33
CA GLU A 133 2.99 6.48 -0.22
C GLU A 133 3.06 5.28 0.72
N PHE A 134 3.80 4.24 0.33
CA PHE A 134 4.00 3.04 1.14
C PHE A 134 5.47 2.82 1.47
N ASP A 135 5.80 2.80 2.76
CA ASP A 135 7.10 2.36 3.26
C ASP A 135 6.98 0.90 3.75
N PRO A 136 7.45 -0.10 2.97
CA PRO A 136 7.36 -1.50 3.35
C PRO A 136 8.29 -1.87 4.51
N ILE A 137 9.34 -1.08 4.78
CA ILE A 137 10.29 -1.36 5.87
C ILE A 137 9.65 -0.95 7.20
N LYS A 138 9.04 0.24 7.24
CA LYS A 138 8.35 0.74 8.43
C LYS A 138 6.91 0.26 8.54
N GLN A 139 6.38 -0.36 7.49
CA GLN A 139 4.96 -0.74 7.35
C GLN A 139 4.03 0.46 7.56
N VAL A 140 4.38 1.58 6.91
CA VAL A 140 3.67 2.85 6.99
C VAL A 140 2.99 3.14 5.66
N MET A 141 1.74 3.58 5.70
CA MET A 141 0.98 4.06 4.56
C MET A 141 0.54 5.50 4.80
N GLY A 142 1.03 6.44 4.00
CA GLY A 142 0.49 7.80 3.92
C GLY A 142 -0.60 7.87 2.86
N ILE A 143 -1.77 8.43 3.19
CA ILE A 143 -2.86 8.64 2.23
C ILE A 143 -3.25 10.11 2.25
N TYR A 144 -3.17 10.74 1.08
CA TYR A 144 -3.56 12.13 0.88
C TYR A 144 -4.99 12.17 0.36
N TYR A 145 -5.93 12.67 1.16
CA TYR A 145 -7.31 12.85 0.77
C TYR A 145 -7.57 14.27 0.28
N MET A 146 -8.35 14.38 -0.80
CA MET A 146 -9.00 15.61 -1.23
C MET A 146 -10.50 15.46 -0.98
N ILE A 147 -11.06 16.35 -0.17
CA ILE A 147 -12.45 16.34 0.24
C ILE A 147 -13.14 17.56 -0.37
N ILE A 148 -14.11 17.33 -1.25
CA ILE A 148 -14.77 18.39 -2.01
C ILE A 148 -16.21 18.58 -1.50
N GLU A 149 -16.54 19.77 -1.03
CA GLU A 149 -17.91 20.17 -0.74
C GLU A 149 -18.67 20.46 -2.04
N THR A 150 -19.70 19.67 -2.33
CA THR A 150 -20.40 19.73 -3.62
C THR A 150 -21.18 21.02 -3.85
N GLN A 151 -21.59 21.70 -2.78
CA GLN A 151 -22.48 22.87 -2.84
C GLN A 151 -21.76 24.19 -3.14
N ASN A 152 -20.50 24.32 -2.71
CA ASN A 152 -19.71 25.55 -2.85
C ASN A 152 -18.35 25.33 -3.54
N SER A 153 -18.03 24.09 -3.91
CA SER A 153 -16.76 23.69 -4.54
C SER A 153 -15.51 23.98 -3.70
N SER A 154 -15.65 24.08 -2.38
CA SER A 154 -14.50 24.13 -1.46
C SER A 154 -13.80 22.77 -1.45
N ALA A 155 -12.47 22.78 -1.38
CA ALA A 155 -11.66 21.58 -1.27
C ALA A 155 -10.79 21.67 -0.02
N TYR A 156 -10.73 20.55 0.71
CA TYR A 156 -9.92 20.39 1.91
C TYR A 156 -8.97 19.23 1.71
N PHE A 157 -7.75 19.35 2.22
CA PHE A 157 -6.74 18.29 2.10
C PHE A 157 -6.45 17.70 3.48
N LEU A 158 -6.58 16.38 3.56
CA LEU A 158 -6.32 15.61 4.79
C LEU A 158 -5.28 14.55 4.48
N ASN A 159 -4.10 14.69 5.06
CA ASN A 159 -3.09 13.63 5.04
C ASN A 159 -3.28 12.76 6.29
N VAL A 160 -3.31 11.45 6.10
CA VAL A 160 -3.39 10.46 7.17
C VAL A 160 -2.25 9.48 7.00
N GLU A 161 -1.38 9.41 7.99
CA GLU A 161 -0.36 8.37 8.10
C GLU A 161 -0.90 7.23 8.95
N LEU A 162 -0.82 6.00 8.44
CA LEU A 162 -1.23 4.80 9.12
C LEU A 162 -0.04 3.85 9.29
N VAL A 163 0.14 3.35 10.51
CA VAL A 163 1.11 2.30 10.84
C VAL A 163 0.38 0.98 10.96
N LYS A 164 0.94 -0.07 10.35
CA LYS A 164 0.44 -1.43 10.49
C LYS A 164 0.90 -2.02 11.84
N THR A 165 -0.04 -2.23 12.76
CA THR A 165 0.26 -2.77 14.10
C THR A 165 0.26 -4.30 14.12
N ASN A 166 -0.48 -4.94 13.22
CA ASN A 166 -0.44 -6.39 12.97
C ASN A 166 -1.04 -6.72 11.58
N THR A 167 -1.19 -8.00 11.25
CA THR A 167 -1.70 -8.45 9.94
C THR A 167 -3.09 -7.92 9.57
N LEU A 168 -3.91 -7.52 10.56
CA LEU A 168 -5.31 -7.13 10.37
C LEU A 168 -5.63 -5.70 10.81
N LYS A 169 -4.67 -4.96 11.38
CA LYS A 169 -4.93 -3.66 12.01
C LYS A 169 -3.94 -2.59 11.56
N TRP A 170 -4.52 -1.47 11.11
CA TRP A 170 -3.85 -0.20 10.91
C TRP A 170 -4.30 0.79 11.98
N THR A 171 -3.40 1.67 12.39
CA THR A 171 -3.70 2.77 13.31
C THR A 171 -3.13 4.06 12.77
N VAL A 172 -3.86 5.16 12.92
CA VAL A 172 -3.41 6.49 12.52
C VAL A 172 -2.31 6.95 13.48
N SER A 173 -1.12 7.20 12.94
CA SER A 173 0.07 7.65 13.68
C SER A 173 0.31 9.15 13.54
N ASN A 174 -0.14 9.74 12.43
CA ASN A 174 0.04 11.15 12.12
C ASN A 174 -1.11 11.65 11.23
N VAL A 175 -1.45 12.92 11.36
CA VAL A 175 -2.51 13.60 10.63
C VAL A 175 -2.04 15.01 10.31
N GLU A 176 -2.32 15.47 9.10
CA GLU A 176 -2.05 16.84 8.69
C GLU A 176 -3.25 17.39 7.91
N LEU A 177 -3.60 18.64 8.19
CA LEU A 177 -4.70 19.35 7.57
C LEU A 177 -4.14 20.55 6.80
N ASP A 178 -4.42 20.60 5.50
CA ASP A 178 -4.12 21.76 4.66
C ASP A 178 -5.46 22.34 4.14
N VAL A 179 -5.70 23.62 4.46
CA VAL A 179 -6.99 24.34 4.37
C VAL A 179 -6.84 25.64 3.60
#